data_AF-A0A0N0D8A0-F1
#
_entry.id   AF-A0A0N0D8A0-F1
#
_cell.length_a   1.000
_cell.length_b   1.000
_cell.length_c   1.000
_cell.angle_alpha   90.00
_cell.angle_beta   90.00
_cell.angle_gamma   90.00
#
_symmetry.space_group_name_H-M   'P 1'
#
loop_
_entity.id
_entity.type
_entity.pdbx_description
1 polymer ?
#
loop_
_entity_poly.entity_id
_entity_poly.type
_entity_poly.pdbx_seq_one_letter_code
_entity_poly.pdbx_strand_id
1 'polypeptide(L)' 'MATQTLKLNVKSGEKDGKNFWDRCGVLFVNTDDRGNITSINVKHSMFPDVEMVAFPRRDDDPVTE' A
#
# COMPACT_ATOMS: atom_id res chain seq x y z
N MET A 1 -14.56 6.47 -10.57
CA MET A 1 -13.48 5.62 -10.05
C MET A 1 -12.15 6.33 -10.24
N ALA A 2 -11.56 6.83 -9.15
CA ALA A 2 -10.27 7.50 -9.18
C ALA A 2 -9.20 6.55 -8.62
N THR A 3 -8.02 6.54 -9.26
CA THR A 3 -6.86 5.78 -8.79
C THR A 3 -5.77 6.76 -8.37
N GLN A 4 -5.31 6.65 -7.13
CA GLN A 4 -4.14 7.38 -6.63
C GLN A 4 -2.93 6.45 -6.55
N THR A 5 -1.76 6.93 -6.94
CA THR A 5 -0.51 6.14 -6.93
C THR A 5 0.45 6.70 -5.89
N LEU A 6 0.89 5.86 -4.96
CA LEU A 6 1.83 6.24 -3.89
C LEU A 6 3.11 5.41 -4.00
N LYS A 7 4.28 6.02 -3.76
CA LYS A 7 5.54 5.28 -3.68
C LYS A 7 5.62 4.57 -2.34
N LEU A 8 5.94 3.27 -2.37
CA LEU A 8 6.28 2.55 -1.16
C LEU A 8 7.78 2.74 -0.90
N ASN A 9 8.11 3.29 0.26
CA ASN A 9 9.47 3.38 0.72
C ASN A 9 9.63 2.69 2.06
N VAL A 10 10.77 2.05 2.25
CA VAL A 10 11.19 1.46 3.51
C VAL A 10 12.29 2.32 4.12
N LYS A 11 12.27 2.53 5.43
CA LYS A 11 13.34 3.27 6.11
C LYS A 11 14.62 2.44 6.03
N SER A 12 15.64 2.96 5.35
CA SER A 12 16.94 2.29 5.16
C SER A 12 17.99 2.73 6.17
N GLY A 13 17.75 3.85 6.87
CA GLY A 13 18.62 4.28 7.95
C GLY A 13 18.16 5.58 8.61
N GLU A 14 18.93 5.99 9.60
CA GLU A 14 18.79 7.28 10.26
C GLU A 14 20.18 7.83 10.57
N LYS A 15 20.40 9.12 10.29
CA LYS A 15 21.64 9.83 10.62
C LYS A 15 21.33 11.28 10.92
N ASP A 16 21.89 11.78 12.02
CA ASP A 16 21.71 13.18 12.46
C ASP A 16 20.24 13.61 12.54
N GLY A 17 19.35 12.71 13.00
CA GLY A 17 17.91 12.92 13.09
C GLY A 17 17.15 12.94 11.75
N LYS A 18 17.83 12.61 10.63
CA LYS A 18 17.22 12.49 9.31
C LYS A 18 17.00 11.02 8.95
N ASN A 19 15.79 10.70 8.50
CA ASN A 19 15.44 9.38 7.97
C ASN A 19 15.85 9.27 6.49
N PHE A 20 16.46 8.14 6.16
CA PHE A 20 16.76 7.74 4.78
C PHE A 20 15.77 6.66 4.37
N TRP A 21 15.35 6.70 3.10
CA TRP A 21 14.27 5.89 2.58
C TRP A 21 14.67 5.29 1.25
N ASP A 22 14.52 3.98 1.13
CA ASP A 22 14.72 3.26 -0.12
C ASP A 22 13.37 2.92 -0.73
N ARG A 23 13.25 3.11 -2.04
CA ARG A 23 12.03 2.75 -2.76
C ARG A 23 11.94 1.25 -2.93
N CYS A 24 10.91 0.64 -2.39
CA CYS A 24 10.67 -0.80 -2.49
C CYS A 24 9.40 -1.16 -3.28
N GLY A 25 8.61 -0.18 -3.73
CA GLY A 25 7.43 -0.49 -4.51
C GLY A 25 6.53 0.69 -4.85
N VAL A 26 5.28 0.36 -5.13
CA VAL A 26 4.20 1.29 -5.42
C VAL A 26 2.86 0.72 -4.92
N LEU A 27 2.02 1.59 -4.36
CA LEU A 27 0.63 1.31 -3.99
C LEU A 27 -0.29 2.02 -4.97
N PHE A 28 -1.36 1.33 -5.36
CA PHE A 28 -2.48 1.90 -6.10
C PHE A 28 -3.70 1.87 -5.19
N VAL A 29 -4.22 3.04 -4.85
CA VAL A 29 -5.44 3.20 -4.05
C VAL A 29 -6.59 3.42 -5.03
N ASN A 30 -7.55 2.52 -5.03
CA ASN A 30 -8.74 2.61 -5.86
C ASN A 30 -9.92 3.08 -5.02
N THR A 31 -10.69 4.03 -5.53
CA THR A 31 -11.88 4.55 -4.84
C THR A 31 -13.14 4.44 -5.67
N ASP A 32 -14.29 4.35 -4.99
CA ASP A 32 -15.59 4.60 -5.60
C ASP A 32 -15.78 6.09 -5.95
N ASP A 33 -16.95 6.44 -6.49
CA ASP A 33 -17.27 7.81 -6.90
C ASP A 33 -17.53 8.75 -5.70
N ARG A 34 -17.67 8.19 -4.49
CA ARG A 34 -17.80 8.94 -3.23
C ARG A 34 -16.47 9.12 -2.51
N GLY A 35 -15.38 8.56 -3.06
CA GLY A 35 -14.04 8.62 -2.49
C GLY A 35 -13.75 7.55 -1.43
N ASN A 36 -14.64 6.58 -1.21
CA ASN A 36 -14.35 5.46 -0.32
C ASN A 36 -13.33 4.54 -0.98
N ILE A 37 -12.33 4.09 -0.23
CA ILE A 37 -11.36 3.10 -0.72
C ILE A 37 -12.11 1.80 -0.97
N THR A 38 -11.94 1.22 -2.17
CA THR A 38 -12.51 -0.09 -2.54
C THR A 38 -11.45 -1.18 -2.57
N SER A 39 -10.20 -0.84 -2.90
CA SER A 39 -9.05 -1.73 -2.79
C SER A 39 -7.73 -0.97 -2.77
N ILE A 40 -6.69 -1.64 -2.28
CA ILE A 40 -5.31 -1.21 -2.39
C ILE A 40 -4.52 -2.33 -3.07
N ASN A 41 -3.96 -2.06 -4.25
CA ASN A 41 -3.04 -2.97 -4.92
C ASN A 41 -1.59 -2.58 -4.61
N VAL A 42 -0.75 -3.57 -4.34
CA VAL A 42 0.67 -3.35 -4.01
C VAL A 42 1.54 -4.07 -5.05
N LYS A 43 2.53 -3.35 -5.61
CA LYS A 43 3.64 -3.96 -6.35
C LYS A 43 4.92 -3.74 -5.56
N HIS A 44 5.51 -4.82 -5.09
CA HIS A 44 6.71 -4.82 -4.26
C HIS A 44 7.91 -5.41 -5.01
N SER A 45 9.08 -4.75 -4.95
CA SER A 45 10.27 -5.13 -5.72
C SER A 45 10.81 -6.52 -5.35
N MET A 46 10.72 -6.91 -4.08
CA MET A 46 11.10 -8.26 -3.61
C MET A 46 10.16 -9.37 -4.09
N PHE A 47 8.96 -9.04 -4.57
CA PHE A 47 7.93 -10.00 -4.98
C PHE A 47 7.35 -9.62 -6.35
N PRO A 48 8.16 -9.62 -7.42
CA PRO A 48 7.77 -9.07 -8.72
C PRO A 48 6.60 -9.81 -9.36
N ASP A 49 6.44 -11.11 -9.05
CA ASP A 49 5.45 -12.00 -9.65
C ASP A 49 4.25 -12.28 -8.73
N VAL A 50 4.15 -11.56 -7.60
CA VAL A 50 3.06 -11.73 -6.63
C VAL A 50 2.07 -10.58 -6.75
N GLU A 51 0.80 -10.90 -7.01
CA GLU A 51 -0.28 -9.92 -6.93
C GLU A 51 -0.75 -9.77 -5.49
N MET A 52 -0.49 -8.59 -4.93
CA MET A 52 -0.91 -8.23 -3.57
C MET A 52 -2.06 -7.25 -3.64
N VAL A 53 -3.18 -7.58 -2.98
CA VAL A 53 -4.35 -6.72 -2.88
C VAL A 53 -4.92 -6.77 -1.47
N ALA A 54 -5.31 -5.61 -0.94
CA ALA A 54 -6.07 -5.48 0.28
C ALA A 54 -7.44 -4.87 -0.03
N PHE A 55 -8.45 -5.32 0.70
CA PHE A 55 -9.80 -4.80 0.62
C PHE A 55 -10.19 -4.17 1.97
N PRO A 56 -11.10 -3.18 1.99
CA PRO A 56 -11.70 -2.73 3.23
C PRO A 56 -12.34 -3.88 3.97
N ARG A 57 -12.23 -3.84 5.30
CA ARG A 57 -12.84 -4.83 6.18
C ARG A 57 -14.36 -4.87 5.97
N ARG A 58 -14.90 -6.08 5.87
CA ARG A 58 -16.34 -6.35 5.91
C ARG A 58 -16.76 -6.67 7.34
N ASP A 59 -18.04 -6.42 7.66
CA ASP A 59 -18.56 -6.64 9.01
C ASP A 59 -18.43 -8.09 9.48
N ASP A 60 -18.46 -9.05 8.54
CA ASP A 60 -18.32 -10.49 8.81
C ASP A 60 -16.87 -11.00 8.76
N ASP A 61 -15.88 -10.14 8.52
CA ASP A 61 -14.48 -10.58 8.44
C ASP A 61 -13.97 -10.98 9.84
N PRO A 62 -13.47 -12.22 10.01
CA PRO A 62 -12.93 -12.66 11.28
C PRO A 62 -11.77 -11.75 11.70
N VAL A 63 -11.76 -11.32 12.97
CA VAL A 63 -10.58 -10.67 13.54
C VAL A 63 -9.51 -11.74 13.69
N THR A 64 -8.63 -11.90 12.71
CA THR A 64 -7.38 -12.61 12.92
C THR A 64 -6.29 -11.59 13.26
N GLU A 65 -5.75 -11.69 14.48
CA GLU A 65 -4.54 -10.99 14.92
C GLU A 65 -3.28 -11.53 14.24
#